data_AF-A0A1Q6YQZ3-F1
#
_entry.id   AF-A0A1Q6YQZ3-F1
#
_cell.length_a   1.000
_cell.length_b   1.000
_cell.length_c   1.000
_cell.angle_alpha   90.00
_cell.angle_beta   90.00
_cell.angle_gamma   90.00
#
_symmetry.space_group_name_H-M   'P 1'
#
loop_
_entity.id
_entity.type
_entity.pdbx_description
1 polymer ?
#
loop_
_entity_poly.entity_id
_entity_poly.type
_entity_poly.pdbx_seq_one_letter_code
_entity_poly.pdbx_strand_id
1 'polypeptide(L)'
;MPAKTAYRLCPQAIFLPPRFDVYRAVSSQIMAIFKRITPLVEPLSLDEAYLDITSSVRDFPEAVLLALTIKERIRDETALTASAGVSFNKLLAKLGSDAHKPDGLTLITPEQAQPSSTLSRLRSSSAWGKSPRLRSGSVAS
;
A
#
# COMPACT_ATOMS: atom_id res chain seq x y z
N MET A 1 -9.75 -8.08 -17.85
CA MET A 1 -10.60 -9.24 -18.22
C MET A 1 -11.95 -8.72 -18.71
N PRO A 2 -12.46 -9.12 -19.88
CA PRO A 2 -13.79 -8.72 -20.35
C PRO A 2 -14.93 -9.31 -19.50
N ALA A 3 -16.03 -8.57 -19.32
CA ALA A 3 -17.18 -9.02 -18.52
C ALA A 3 -17.80 -10.34 -19.01
N LYS A 4 -17.86 -10.54 -20.34
CA LYS A 4 -18.31 -11.79 -20.97
C LYS A 4 -17.48 -13.01 -20.51
N THR A 5 -16.17 -12.82 -20.37
CA THR A 5 -15.27 -13.89 -19.89
C THR A 5 -15.49 -14.14 -18.39
N ALA A 6 -15.67 -13.09 -17.59
CA ALA A 6 -15.98 -13.20 -16.17
C ALA A 6 -17.27 -14.00 -15.92
N TYR A 7 -18.34 -13.69 -16.65
CA TYR A 7 -19.62 -14.41 -16.56
C TYR A 7 -19.49 -15.89 -16.94
N ARG A 8 -18.71 -16.22 -17.98
CA ARG A 8 -18.44 -17.61 -18.34
C ARG A 8 -17.71 -18.40 -17.24
N LEU A 9 -16.79 -17.75 -16.53
CA LEU A 9 -16.02 -18.38 -15.45
C LEU A 9 -16.81 -18.45 -14.15
N CYS A 10 -17.73 -17.52 -13.92
CA CYS A 10 -18.54 -17.43 -12.72
C CYS A 10 -19.96 -16.92 -13.07
N PRO A 11 -20.86 -17.80 -13.53
CA PRO A 11 -22.20 -17.41 -13.96
C PRO A 11 -23.07 -16.81 -12.84
N GLN A 12 -22.79 -17.18 -11.59
CA GLN A 12 -23.45 -16.65 -10.39
C GLN A 12 -22.91 -15.29 -9.91
N ALA A 13 -21.92 -14.71 -10.61
CA ALA A 13 -21.35 -13.43 -10.22
C ALA A 13 -22.39 -12.30 -10.31
N ILE A 14 -22.38 -11.41 -9.32
CA ILE A 14 -23.21 -10.20 -9.29
C ILE A 14 -22.40 -9.07 -9.92
N PHE A 15 -22.89 -8.49 -11.02
CA PHE A 15 -22.26 -7.37 -11.70
C PHE A 15 -22.90 -6.06 -11.22
N LEU A 16 -22.09 -5.19 -10.62
CA LEU A 16 -22.52 -3.90 -10.12
C LEU A 16 -21.97 -2.77 -10.99
N PRO A 17 -22.75 -1.71 -11.28
CA PRO A 17 -22.22 -0.51 -11.91
C PRO A 17 -21.26 0.22 -10.95
N PRO A 18 -20.21 0.88 -11.48
CA PRO A 18 -19.27 1.61 -10.64
C PRO A 18 -19.90 2.85 -10.01
N ARG A 19 -19.63 3.07 -8.72
CA ARG A 19 -20.05 4.24 -7.94
C ARG A 19 -18.86 5.15 -7.62
N PHE A 20 -18.31 5.80 -8.65
CA PHE A 20 -17.05 6.57 -8.54
C PHE A 20 -17.11 7.75 -7.58
N ASP A 21 -18.27 8.36 -7.41
CA ASP A 21 -18.55 9.38 -6.41
C ASP A 21 -18.28 8.87 -5.00
N VAL A 22 -18.77 7.68 -4.68
CA VAL A 22 -18.60 7.04 -3.37
C VAL A 22 -17.15 6.61 -3.18
N TYR A 23 -16.51 6.04 -4.20
CA TYR A 23 -15.09 5.64 -4.12
C TYR A 23 -14.18 6.85 -3.87
N ARG A 24 -14.44 7.99 -4.54
CA ARG A 24 -13.70 9.24 -4.31
C ARG A 24 -13.96 9.83 -2.92
N ALA A 25 -15.18 9.74 -2.42
CA ALA A 25 -15.52 10.21 -1.08
C ALA A 25 -14.75 9.42 -0.01
N VAL A 26 -14.75 8.08 -0.10
CA VAL A 26 -14.01 7.21 0.83
C VAL A 26 -12.50 7.39 0.67
N SER A 27 -11.99 7.46 -0.56
CA SER A 27 -10.59 7.79 -0.85
C SER A 27 -10.17 9.10 -0.15
N SER A 28 -11.00 10.14 -0.21
CA SER A 28 -10.73 11.42 0.44
C SER A 28 -10.65 11.30 1.97
N GLN A 29 -11.47 10.43 2.59
CA GLN A 29 -11.39 10.14 4.03
C GLN A 29 -10.04 9.48 4.38
N ILE A 30 -9.63 8.47 3.61
CA ILE A 30 -8.34 7.78 3.80
C ILE A 30 -7.17 8.75 3.61
N MET A 31 -7.19 9.60 2.58
CA MET A 31 -6.16 10.62 2.36
C MET A 31 -6.12 11.65 3.49
N ALA A 32 -7.26 11.95 4.13
CA ALA A 32 -7.30 12.79 5.32
C ALA A 32 -6.66 12.11 6.54
N ILE A 33 -6.84 10.78 6.72
CA ILE A 33 -6.12 9.99 7.73
C ILE A 33 -4.60 10.13 7.51
N PHE A 34 -4.12 9.93 6.30
CA PHE A 34 -2.69 10.04 5.96
C PHE A 34 -2.12 11.42 6.25
N LYS A 35 -2.83 12.48 5.87
CA LYS A 35 -2.41 13.87 6.10
C LYS A 35 -2.33 14.27 7.58
N ARG A 36 -3.04 13.56 8.47
CA ARG A 36 -2.90 13.74 9.93
C ARG A 36 -1.60 13.15 10.49
N ILE A 37 -0.97 12.22 9.76
CA ILE A 37 0.27 11.57 10.16
C ILE A 37 1.49 12.33 9.65
N THR A 38 1.47 12.73 8.38
CA THR A 38 2.55 13.46 7.74
C THR A 38 1.99 14.38 6.66
N PRO A 39 2.54 15.60 6.48
CA PRO A 39 2.18 16.42 5.32
C PRO A 39 2.74 15.85 4.01
N LEU A 40 3.72 14.94 4.06
CA LEU A 40 4.41 14.36 2.91
C LEU A 40 3.66 13.12 2.39
N VAL A 41 2.48 13.36 1.81
CA VAL A 41 1.63 12.33 1.20
C VAL A 41 1.68 12.47 -0.33
N GLU A 42 1.99 11.39 -1.03
CA GLU A 42 1.97 11.29 -2.49
C GLU A 42 0.96 10.22 -2.94
N PRO A 43 -0.26 10.61 -3.35
CA PRO A 43 -1.26 9.68 -3.86
C PRO A 43 -0.86 9.07 -5.21
N LEU A 44 -1.07 7.76 -5.40
CA LEU A 44 -0.88 7.08 -6.68
C LEU A 44 -2.21 6.77 -7.39
N SER A 45 -3.22 6.38 -6.60
CA SER A 45 -4.55 5.99 -7.06
C SER A 45 -5.61 6.45 -6.05
N LEU A 46 -6.85 5.96 -6.18
CA LEU A 46 -7.89 6.22 -5.17
C LEU A 46 -7.59 5.55 -3.83
N ASP A 47 -6.92 4.40 -3.87
CA ASP A 47 -6.71 3.51 -2.72
C ASP A 47 -5.23 3.40 -2.30
N GLU A 48 -4.29 3.97 -3.06
CA GLU A 48 -2.85 3.88 -2.78
C GLU A 48 -2.19 5.25 -2.59
N ALA A 49 -1.29 5.34 -1.61
CA ALA A 49 -0.43 6.51 -1.39
C ALA A 49 0.93 6.14 -0.78
N TYR A 50 1.96 6.93 -1.10
CA TYR A 50 3.20 6.96 -0.33
C TYR A 50 3.15 8.01 0.78
N LEU A 51 3.63 7.63 1.96
CA LEU A 51 3.80 8.53 3.11
C LEU A 51 5.27 8.55 3.51
N ASP A 52 5.89 9.73 3.52
CA ASP A 52 7.20 9.90 4.15
C ASP A 52 7.02 10.17 5.65
N ILE A 53 7.45 9.20 6.45
CA ILE A 53 7.34 9.22 7.92
C ILE A 53 8.72 9.36 8.59
N THR A 54 9.78 9.69 7.83
CA THR A 54 11.16 9.75 8.34
C THR A 54 11.31 10.65 9.57
N SER A 55 10.59 11.78 9.60
CA SER A 55 10.59 12.71 10.74
C SER A 55 9.64 12.31 11.88
N SER A 56 8.74 11.36 11.64
CA SER A 56 7.70 10.96 12.60
C SER A 56 8.08 9.73 13.43
N VAL A 57 9.16 9.04 13.06
CA VAL A 57 9.61 7.80 13.70
C VAL A 57 11.14 7.79 13.85
N ARG A 58 11.65 7.07 14.86
CA ARG A 58 13.10 6.93 15.10
C ARG A 58 13.70 5.72 14.40
N ASP A 59 12.94 4.63 14.28
CA ASP A 59 13.41 3.35 13.77
C ASP A 59 12.29 2.55 13.06
N PHE A 60 12.65 1.38 12.52
CA PHE A 60 11.69 0.51 11.83
C PHE A 60 10.61 -0.08 12.76
N PRO A 61 10.90 -0.51 14.00
CA PRO A 61 9.85 -0.89 14.95
C PRO A 61 8.78 0.20 15.15
N GLU A 62 9.18 1.46 15.33
CA GLU A 62 8.24 2.58 15.47
C GLU A 62 7.47 2.85 14.17
N ALA A 63 8.12 2.70 13.00
CA ALA A 63 7.45 2.76 11.69
C ALA A 63 6.39 1.68 11.50
N VAL A 64 6.67 0.46 11.96
CA VAL A 64 5.73 -0.67 11.94
C VAL A 64 4.52 -0.40 12.83
N LEU A 65 4.74 0.10 14.06
CA LEU A 65 3.67 0.48 14.96
C LEU A 65 2.80 1.59 14.38
N LEU A 66 3.42 2.61 13.78
CA LEU A 66 2.69 3.69 13.11
C LEU A 66 1.84 3.16 11.95
N ALA A 67 2.37 2.26 11.13
CA ALA A 67 1.62 1.65 10.04
C ALA A 67 0.45 0.77 10.54
N LEU A 68 0.60 0.06 11.67
CA LEU A 68 -0.51 -0.64 12.34
C LEU A 68 -1.58 0.35 12.82
N THR A 69 -1.19 1.46 13.44
CA THR A 69 -2.12 2.52 13.85
C THR A 69 -2.88 3.12 12.65
N ILE A 70 -2.21 3.31 11.51
CA ILE A 70 -2.86 3.79 10.28
C ILE A 70 -3.91 2.78 9.81
N LYS A 71 -3.58 1.48 9.76
CA LYS A 71 -4.52 0.41 9.38
C LYS A 71 -5.74 0.38 10.31
N GLU A 72 -5.52 0.48 11.63
CA GLU A 72 -6.62 0.56 12.60
C GLU A 72 -7.50 1.77 12.37
N ARG A 73 -6.92 2.97 12.18
CA ARG A 73 -7.71 4.18 11.89
C ARG A 73 -8.54 4.06 10.61
N ILE A 74 -7.97 3.48 9.55
CA ILE A 74 -8.72 3.22 8.31
C ILE A 74 -9.91 2.30 8.61
N ARG A 75 -9.68 1.21 9.35
CA ARG A 75 -10.74 0.27 9.73
C ARG A 75 -11.81 0.93 10.57
N ASP A 76 -11.42 1.71 11.58
CA ASP A 76 -12.35 2.30 12.53
C ASP A 76 -13.18 3.44 11.89
N GLU A 77 -12.56 4.24 11.00
CA GLU A 77 -13.24 5.39 10.36
C GLU A 77 -14.02 5.01 9.09
N THR A 78 -13.65 3.93 8.39
CA THR A 78 -14.23 3.57 7.08
C THR A 78 -14.83 2.17 7.00
N ALA A 79 -14.62 1.33 8.02
CA ALA A 79 -14.93 -0.10 8.01
C ALA A 79 -14.22 -0.91 6.91
N LEU A 80 -13.14 -0.37 6.33
CA LEU A 80 -12.33 -1.05 5.32
C LEU A 80 -11.00 -1.54 5.89
N THR A 81 -10.47 -2.62 5.33
CA THR A 81 -9.10 -3.07 5.61
C THR A 81 -8.13 -2.42 4.61
N ALA A 82 -6.89 -2.22 5.04
CA ALA A 82 -5.81 -1.73 4.19
C ALA A 82 -4.60 -2.66 4.35
N SER A 83 -3.79 -2.82 3.31
CA SER A 83 -2.46 -3.45 3.46
C SER A 83 -1.40 -2.37 3.47
N ALA A 84 -0.24 -2.60 4.06
CA ALA A 84 0.83 -1.61 4.04
C ALA A 84 2.22 -2.24 3.96
N GLY A 85 3.12 -1.56 3.26
CA GLY A 85 4.53 -1.89 3.20
C GLY A 85 5.37 -0.75 3.75
N VAL A 86 6.28 -1.09 4.67
CA VAL A 86 7.21 -0.15 5.32
C VAL A 86 8.62 -0.44 4.83
N SER A 87 9.31 0.57 4.33
CA SER A 87 10.71 0.43 3.95
C SER A 87 11.45 1.78 3.94
N PHE A 88 12.75 1.73 3.69
CA PHE A 88 13.60 2.91 3.53
C PHE A 88 13.42 3.58 2.16
N ASN A 89 12.65 2.98 1.24
CA ASN A 89 12.31 3.59 -0.05
C ASN A 89 10.95 3.16 -0.59
N LYS A 90 10.40 3.98 -1.51
CA LYS A 90 9.10 3.79 -2.18
C LYS A 90 8.97 2.44 -2.88
N LEU A 91 9.99 2.02 -3.64
CA LEU A 91 9.94 0.79 -4.44
C LEU A 91 9.73 -0.44 -3.54
N LEU A 92 10.56 -0.58 -2.51
CA LEU A 92 10.47 -1.70 -1.57
C LEU A 92 9.21 -1.61 -0.72
N ALA A 93 8.79 -0.40 -0.32
CA ALA A 93 7.52 -0.21 0.38
C ALA A 93 6.35 -0.70 -0.46
N LYS A 94 6.30 -0.36 -1.76
CA LYS A 94 5.26 -0.86 -2.67
C LYS A 94 5.28 -2.37 -2.79
N LEU A 95 6.46 -2.96 -3.00
CA LEU A 95 6.61 -4.43 -3.05
C LEU A 95 6.13 -5.09 -1.74
N GLY A 96 6.45 -4.51 -0.59
CA GLY A 96 5.98 -4.97 0.72
C GLY A 96 4.46 -4.90 0.87
N SER A 97 3.84 -3.83 0.37
CA SER A 97 2.38 -3.64 0.46
C SER A 97 1.59 -4.72 -0.30
N ASP A 98 2.17 -5.28 -1.36
CA ASP A 98 1.52 -6.30 -2.18
C ASP A 98 1.77 -7.74 -1.66
N ALA A 99 2.83 -7.96 -0.87
CA ALA A 99 3.29 -9.31 -0.49
C ALA A 99 2.29 -10.12 0.36
N HIS A 100 1.53 -9.45 1.22
CA HIS A 100 0.62 -10.10 2.18
C HIS A 100 -0.82 -9.56 2.09
N LYS A 101 -1.27 -9.14 0.90
CA LYS A 101 -2.68 -8.77 0.70
C LYS A 101 -3.60 -9.99 0.85
N PRO A 102 -4.82 -9.86 1.42
CA PRO A 102 -5.42 -8.65 2.00
C PRO A 102 -5.07 -8.43 3.48
N ASP A 103 -5.28 -7.20 3.97
CA ASP A 103 -5.04 -6.75 5.36
C ASP A 103 -3.62 -7.02 5.91
N GLY A 104 -2.61 -7.09 5.02
CA GLY A 104 -1.23 -7.38 5.38
C GLY A 104 -0.46 -6.19 5.94
N LEU A 105 0.69 -6.48 6.56
CA LEU A 105 1.74 -5.52 6.87
C LEU A 105 3.10 -6.17 6.60
N THR A 106 3.95 -5.53 5.78
CA THR A 106 5.29 -6.04 5.50
C THR A 106 6.35 -4.98 5.76
N LEU A 107 7.36 -5.32 6.56
CA LEU A 107 8.57 -4.52 6.72
C LEU A 107 9.67 -5.09 5.81
N ILE A 108 10.34 -4.22 5.04
CA ILE A 108 11.56 -4.55 4.30
C ILE A 108 12.69 -3.63 4.76
N THR A 109 13.61 -4.16 5.57
CA THR A 109 14.80 -3.44 6.06
C THR A 109 15.95 -3.46 5.04
N PRO A 110 16.99 -2.61 5.19
CA PRO A 110 18.18 -2.66 4.36
C PRO A 110 18.89 -4.02 4.35
N GLU A 111 18.90 -4.73 5.48
CA GLU A 111 19.49 -6.07 5.62
C GLU A 111 18.70 -7.10 4.82
N GLN A 112 17.37 -6.99 4.84
CA GLN A 112 16.51 -7.85 4.02
C GLN A 112 16.67 -7.52 2.54
N ALA A 113 16.85 -6.25 2.16
CA ALA A 113 16.98 -5.85 0.75
C ALA A 113 18.26 -6.32 0.05
N GLN A 114 19.18 -6.99 0.75
CA GLN A 114 20.42 -7.48 0.17
C GLN A 114 20.16 -8.51 -0.95
N PRO A 115 20.92 -8.48 -2.06
CA PRO A 115 20.68 -9.31 -3.25
C PRO A 115 20.65 -10.82 -2.98
N SER A 116 21.31 -11.28 -1.91
CA SER A 116 21.41 -12.69 -1.55
C SER A 116 20.16 -13.26 -0.86
N SER A 117 19.24 -12.43 -0.34
CA SER A 117 18.15 -12.91 0.55
C SER A 117 16.73 -12.62 0.04
N THR A 118 16.44 -11.44 -0.53
CA THR A 118 15.04 -11.02 -0.79
C THR A 118 14.73 -10.68 -2.26
N LEU A 119 15.66 -10.05 -2.99
CA LEU A 119 15.40 -9.66 -4.39
C LEU A 119 15.22 -10.85 -5.34
N SER A 120 15.77 -12.02 -5.01
CA SER A 120 15.57 -13.25 -5.78
C SER A 120 14.16 -13.84 -5.64
N ARG A 121 13.48 -13.62 -4.51
CA ARG A 121 12.13 -14.15 -4.24
C ARG A 121 11.02 -13.24 -4.76
N LEU A 122 11.24 -11.93 -4.76
CA LEU A 122 10.26 -10.94 -5.27
C LEU A 122 10.19 -10.92 -6.81
N ARG A 123 11.15 -11.55 -7.50
CA ARG A 123 11.26 -11.53 -8.97
C ARG A 123 10.26 -12.46 -9.67
N SER A 124 9.54 -13.33 -8.95
CA SER A 124 8.62 -14.30 -9.54
C SER A 124 7.19 -13.78 -9.74
N SER A 125 6.84 -12.61 -9.22
CA SER A 125 5.49 -12.06 -9.33
C SER A 125 5.50 -10.57 -9.67
N SER A 126 5.02 -10.26 -10.87
CA SER A 126 4.68 -8.94 -11.42
C SER A 126 5.80 -8.08 -12.03
N ALA A 127 5.47 -7.57 -13.21
CA ALA A 127 6.29 -6.81 -14.14
C ALA A 127 6.52 -5.35 -13.67
N TRP A 128 7.35 -4.62 -14.45
CA TRP A 128 7.57 -3.15 -14.44
C TRP A 128 8.73 -2.65 -13.57
N GLY A 129 9.48 -1.56 -13.86
CA GLY A 129 9.46 -0.49 -14.87
C GLY A 129 10.25 0.71 -14.26
N LYS A 130 11.23 1.29 -14.97
CA LYS A 130 12.28 2.17 -14.39
C LYS A 130 11.73 3.55 -13.93
N SER A 131 11.99 3.94 -12.68
CA SER A 131 11.82 5.32 -12.18
C SER A 131 13.08 5.79 -11.41
N PRO A 132 13.50 7.07 -11.48
CA PRO A 132 14.83 7.51 -11.03
C PRO A 132 14.90 7.89 -9.54
N ARG A 133 16.06 7.53 -8.96
CA ARG A 133 16.75 7.84 -7.68
C ARG A 133 16.04 8.55 -6.50
N LEU A 134 16.50 8.11 -5.33
CA LEU A 134 15.86 8.02 -4.03
C LEU A 134 16.36 9.05 -3.00
N ARG A 135 15.45 9.52 -2.13
CA ARG A 135 15.74 9.95 -0.75
C ARG A 135 14.87 9.11 0.21
N SER A 136 15.39 8.91 1.42
CA SER A 136 14.97 7.91 2.42
C SER A 136 13.57 8.14 2.99
N GLY A 137 12.85 7.03 3.21
CA GLY A 137 11.63 6.91 4.02
C GLY A 137 10.34 7.00 3.22
N SER A 138 9.70 5.86 2.98
CA SER A 138 8.35 5.85 2.42
C SER A 138 7.58 4.62 2.86
N VAL A 139 6.34 4.82 3.26
CA VAL A 139 5.34 3.77 3.51
C VAL A 139 4.40 3.76 2.32
N ALA A 140 4.14 2.61 1.72
CA ALA A 140 3.09 2.43 0.74
C ALA A 140 1.90 1.80 1.44
N SER A 141 0.74 2.45 1.42
CA SER A 141 -0.55 1.85 1.78
C SER A 141 -1.29 1.45 0.52
#